data_AF-A0A6C0AZP5-F1
#
_entry.id   AF-A0A6C0AZP5-F1
#
_cell.length_a   1.000
_cell.length_b   1.000
_cell.length_c   1.000
_cell.angle_alpha   90.00
_cell.angle_beta   90.00
_cell.angle_gamma   90.00
#
_symmetry.space_group_name_H-M   'P 1'
#
loop_
_entity.id
_entity.type
_entity.pdbx_description
1 polymer ?
#
loop_
_entity_poly.entity_id
_entity_poly.type
_entity_poly.pdbx_seq_one_letter_code
_entity_poly.pdbx_strand_id
1 'polypeptide(L)'
;MASSSSLSKQLKSLRKKIDALQVKFEAAKKPKSIDECTSKKQLKHFTVKQLTDWLKKKNIDTEKLTRKHKEDLIKLIWKSLEEDFSSDSGESETDSDSDSDSDSDSSDSD
;
A
#
# COMPACT_ATOMS: atom_id res chain seq x y z
N MET A 1 7.51 23.97 -53.38
CA MET A 1 8.35 23.64 -52.19
C MET A 1 7.71 24.23 -50.93
N ALA A 2 6.72 23.57 -50.30
CA ALA A 2 6.04 24.09 -49.09
C ALA A 2 5.92 23.06 -47.95
N SER A 3 6.11 21.77 -48.25
CA SER A 3 5.85 20.67 -47.31
C SER A 3 6.89 20.56 -46.18
N SER A 4 8.11 21.06 -46.36
CA SER A 4 9.21 20.98 -45.38
C SER A 4 9.03 21.89 -44.17
N SER A 5 8.38 23.05 -44.33
CA SER A 5 8.13 24.02 -43.25
C SER A 5 7.02 23.56 -42.28
N SER A 6 6.00 22.85 -42.80
CA SER A 6 4.91 22.33 -41.99
C SER A 6 5.37 21.14 -41.13
N LEU A 7 6.10 20.21 -41.74
CA LEU A 7 6.62 19.02 -41.06
C LEU A 7 7.60 19.36 -39.94
N SER A 8 8.47 20.37 -40.14
CA SER A 8 9.43 20.81 -39.12
C SER A 8 8.76 21.47 -37.91
N LYS A 9 7.64 22.18 -38.11
CA LYS A 9 6.80 22.71 -37.02
C LYS A 9 6.10 21.59 -36.25
N GLN A 10 5.55 20.60 -36.95
CA GLN A 10 4.93 19.43 -36.31
C GLN A 10 5.95 18.63 -35.50
N LEU A 11 7.16 18.42 -36.02
CA LEU A 11 8.23 17.68 -35.34
C LEU A 11 8.66 18.37 -34.02
N LYS A 12 8.81 19.70 -34.04
CA LYS A 12 9.13 20.48 -32.83
C LYS A 12 8.00 20.42 -31.79
N SER A 13 6.74 20.45 -32.23
CA SER A 13 5.58 20.32 -31.35
C SER A 13 5.52 18.93 -30.69
N LEU A 14 5.78 17.87 -31.46
CA LEU A 14 5.84 16.51 -30.97
C LEU A 14 6.98 16.29 -29.96
N ARG A 15 8.18 16.83 -30.22
CA ARG A 15 9.30 16.78 -29.25
C ARG A 15 8.93 17.42 -27.92
N LYS A 16 8.35 18.63 -27.92
CA LYS A 16 7.89 19.27 -26.68
C LYS A 16 6.85 18.42 -25.92
N LYS A 17 5.95 17.74 -26.64
CA LYS A 17 4.97 16.84 -26.01
C LYS A 17 5.65 15.62 -25.40
N ILE A 18 6.64 15.04 -26.07
CA ILE A 18 7.42 13.91 -25.54
C ILE A 18 8.19 14.34 -24.29
N ASP A 19 8.88 15.47 -24.31
CA ASP A 19 9.62 15.99 -23.16
C ASP A 19 8.68 16.26 -21.97
N ALA A 20 7.51 16.87 -22.22
CA ALA A 20 6.51 17.10 -21.19
C ALA A 20 5.94 15.80 -20.60
N LEU A 21 5.77 14.77 -21.43
CA LEU A 21 5.34 13.44 -20.98
C LEU A 21 6.44 12.72 -20.20
N GLN A 22 7.71 12.83 -20.61
CA GLN A 22 8.85 12.29 -19.87
C GLN A 22 8.97 12.93 -18.48
N VAL A 23 8.84 14.26 -18.38
CA VAL A 23 8.83 14.96 -17.08
C VAL A 23 7.66 14.48 -16.20
N LYS A 24 6.47 14.30 -16.78
CA LYS A 24 5.32 13.75 -16.05
C LYS A 24 5.54 12.30 -15.62
N PHE A 25 6.21 11.48 -16.43
CA PHE A 25 6.50 10.08 -16.14
C PHE A 25 7.60 9.93 -15.07
N GLU A 26 8.64 10.77 -15.11
CA GLU A 26 9.65 10.81 -14.05
C GLU A 26 9.08 11.37 -12.74
N ALA A 27 8.17 12.33 -12.79
CA ALA A 27 7.40 12.76 -11.63
C ALA A 27 6.48 11.65 -11.09
N ALA A 28 5.98 10.76 -11.95
CA ALA A 28 5.15 9.62 -11.55
C ALA A 28 5.94 8.45 -10.93
N LYS A 29 7.27 8.39 -11.14
CA LYS A 29 8.14 7.39 -10.47
C LYS A 29 8.47 7.73 -9.02
N LYS A 30 8.21 8.97 -8.59
CA LYS A 30 8.31 9.34 -7.18
C LYS A 30 6.95 9.05 -6.54
N PRO A 31 6.90 8.23 -5.47
CA PRO A 31 5.65 8.01 -4.75
C PRO A 31 5.10 9.36 -4.31
N LYS A 32 3.89 9.71 -4.77
CA LYS A 32 3.27 11.01 -4.45
C LYS A 32 2.82 11.04 -3.00
N SER A 33 2.57 9.88 -2.43
CA SER A 33 2.06 9.67 -1.08
C SER A 33 2.71 8.44 -0.43
N ILE A 34 2.63 8.37 0.89
CA ILE A 34 3.10 7.22 1.67
C ILE A 34 2.24 5.98 1.36
N ASP A 35 0.96 6.16 1.06
CA ASP A 35 0.03 5.07 0.72
C ASP A 35 0.38 4.37 -0.62
N GLU A 36 1.00 5.09 -1.56
CA GLU A 36 1.48 4.53 -2.83
C GLU A 36 2.83 3.80 -2.71
N CYS A 37 3.42 3.76 -1.51
CA CYS A 37 4.72 3.11 -1.34
C CYS A 37 4.57 1.59 -1.36
N THR A 38 5.16 0.95 -2.36
CA THR A 38 5.21 -0.51 -2.51
C THR A 38 6.46 -1.13 -1.90
N SER A 39 7.33 -0.32 -1.27
CA SER A 39 8.48 -0.83 -0.52
C SER A 39 8.93 0.09 0.61
N LYS A 40 9.54 -0.50 1.65
CA LYS A 40 10.22 0.24 2.74
C LYS A 40 11.30 1.20 2.23
N LYS A 41 11.92 0.92 1.08
CA LYS A 41 12.93 1.80 0.46
C LYS A 41 12.32 3.12 -0.01
N GLN A 42 11.09 3.09 -0.54
CA GLN A 42 10.37 4.30 -0.94
C GLN A 42 10.01 5.18 0.27
N LEU A 43 9.61 4.55 1.39
CA LEU A 43 9.36 5.25 2.65
C LEU A 43 10.60 5.97 3.20
N LYS A 44 11.82 5.51 2.87
CA LYS A 44 13.07 6.21 3.24
C LYS A 44 13.24 7.57 2.53
N HIS A 45 12.58 7.80 1.39
CA HIS A 45 12.60 9.09 0.70
C HIS A 45 11.75 10.16 1.40
N PHE A 46 10.80 9.76 2.24
CA PHE A 46 9.99 10.68 3.01
C PHE A 46 10.74 11.17 4.25
N THR A 47 10.41 12.39 4.67
CA THR A 47 10.96 12.98 5.89
C THR A 47 10.28 12.41 7.13
N VAL A 48 10.96 12.45 8.27
CA VAL A 48 10.39 12.02 9.57
C VAL A 48 9.05 12.72 9.82
N LYS A 49 8.95 14.02 9.51
CA LYS A 49 7.70 14.79 9.64
C LYS A 49 6.57 14.21 8.79
N GLN A 50 6.82 13.88 7.52
CA GLN A 50 5.80 13.27 6.64
C GLN A 50 5.36 11.90 7.15
N LEU A 51 6.30 11.08 7.62
CA LEU A 51 6.00 9.77 8.19
C LEU A 51 5.13 9.91 9.46
N THR A 52 5.47 10.84 10.35
CA THR A 52 4.69 11.12 11.58
C THR A 52 3.31 11.70 11.28
N ASP A 53 3.20 12.63 10.32
CA ASP A 53 1.92 13.22 9.92
C ASP A 53 0.98 12.15 9.33
N TRP A 54 1.51 11.20 8.55
CA TRP A 54 0.72 10.08 8.05
C TRP A 54 0.22 9.17 9.18
N LEU A 55 1.10 8.81 10.13
CA LEU A 55 0.73 7.98 11.28
C LEU A 55 -0.35 8.66 12.14
N LYS A 56 -0.23 9.98 12.37
CA LYS A 56 -1.27 10.77 13.04
C LYS A 56 -2.60 10.76 12.28
N LYS A 57 -2.56 10.89 10.95
CA LYS A 57 -3.77 10.84 10.10
C LYS A 57 -4.48 9.49 10.20
N LYS A 58 -3.73 8.40 10.35
CA LYS A 58 -4.24 7.04 10.57
C LYS A 58 -4.58 6.74 12.04
N ASN A 59 -4.53 7.73 12.94
CA ASN A 59 -4.71 7.56 14.40
C ASN A 59 -3.79 6.49 15.02
N ILE A 60 -2.60 6.27 14.43
CA ILE A 60 -1.62 5.34 14.97
C ILE A 60 -0.82 6.05 16.05
N ASP A 61 -0.86 5.49 17.25
CA ASP A 61 -0.18 6.05 18.40
C ASP A 61 1.34 5.96 18.21
N THR A 62 1.96 7.13 18.03
CA THR A 62 3.41 7.28 17.89
C THR A 62 4.05 7.82 19.16
N GLU A 63 3.30 7.96 20.25
CA GLU A 63 3.76 8.52 21.52
C GLU A 63 4.82 7.64 22.17
N LYS A 64 4.70 6.31 22.01
CA LYS A 64 5.70 5.32 22.44
C LYS A 64 6.89 5.21 21.48
N LEU A 65 6.74 5.68 20.24
CA LEU A 65 7.80 5.64 19.24
C LEU A 65 8.69 6.87 19.42
N THR A 66 9.73 6.72 20.22
CA THR A 66 10.73 7.79 20.38
C THR A 66 11.23 8.24 19.01
N ARG A 67 11.07 9.54 18.70
CA ARG A 67 11.39 10.22 17.42
C ARG A 67 12.82 10.00 16.89
N LYS A 68 13.65 9.21 17.57
CA LYS A 68 15.07 9.00 17.30
C LYS A 68 15.33 8.02 16.16
N HIS A 69 14.39 7.13 15.82
CA HIS A 69 14.59 6.13 14.77
C HIS A 69 13.58 6.26 13.64
N LYS A 70 14.02 6.93 12.56
CA LYS A 70 13.28 7.01 11.28
C LYS A 70 12.89 5.62 10.77
N GLU A 71 13.73 4.63 11.01
CA GLU A 71 13.48 3.25 10.58
C GLU A 71 12.30 2.60 11.29
N ASP A 72 12.05 2.94 12.56
CA ASP A 72 10.91 2.39 13.30
C ASP A 72 9.59 2.99 12.80
N LEU A 73 9.59 4.30 12.47
CA LEU A 73 8.45 4.93 11.80
C LEU A 73 8.14 4.24 10.46
N ILE A 74 9.18 3.94 9.67
CA ILE A 74 9.01 3.25 8.38
C ILE A 74 8.48 1.83 8.56
N LYS A 75 8.96 1.08 9.56
CA LYS A 75 8.45 -0.27 9.86
C LYS A 75 6.98 -0.23 10.27
N LEU A 76 6.60 0.72 11.12
CA LEU A 76 5.22 0.85 11.60
C LEU A 76 4.27 1.22 10.46
N ILE A 77 4.66 2.18 9.62
CA ILE A 77 3.90 2.58 8.43
C ILE A 77 3.74 1.40 7.47
N TRP A 78 4.83 0.66 7.21
CA TRP A 78 4.77 -0.52 6.35
C TRP A 78 3.83 -1.58 6.92
N LYS A 79 3.89 -1.85 8.22
CA LYS A 79 3.01 -2.83 8.87
C LYS A 79 1.54 -2.42 8.74
N SER A 80 1.21 -1.14 8.94
CA SER A 80 -0.15 -0.65 8.76
C SER A 80 -0.63 -0.72 7.31
N LEU A 81 0.26 -0.46 6.34
CA LEU A 81 -0.04 -0.63 4.91
C LEU A 81 -0.32 -2.10 4.59
N GLU A 82 0.47 -3.02 5.14
CA GLU A 82 0.34 -4.46 4.91
C GLU A 82 -0.96 -5.03 5.51
N GLU A 83 -1.39 -4.51 6.66
CA GLU A 83 -2.69 -4.87 7.25
C GLU A 83 -3.89 -4.36 6.42
N ASP A 84 -3.81 -3.18 5.80
CA ASP A 84 -4.83 -2.70 4.86
C ASP A 84 -4.97 -3.59 3.59
N PHE A 85 -3.94 -4.39 3.25
CA PHE A 85 -4.00 -5.38 2.14
C PHE A 85 -4.46 -6.77 2.58
N SER A 86 -4.49 -7.06 3.89
CA SER A 86 -4.81 -8.38 4.43
C SER A 86 -6.26 -8.52 4.91
N SER A 87 -7.09 -7.48 4.82
CA SER A 87 -8.50 -7.55 5.21
C SER A 87 -9.46 -8.15 4.17
N ASP A 88 -8.96 -8.73 3.07
CA ASP A 88 -9.77 -9.52 2.12
C ASP A 88 -9.42 -11.00 2.23
N SER A 89 -9.77 -11.61 3.36
CA SER A 89 -9.85 -13.06 3.49
C SER A 89 -10.86 -13.41 4.56
N GLY A 90 -12.13 -13.29 4.17
CA GLY A 90 -13.21 -14.18 4.56
C GLY A 90 -13.45 -14.31 6.06
N GLU A 91 -14.23 -13.38 6.59
CA GLU A 91 -15.24 -13.76 7.57
C GLU A 91 -16.17 -14.82 6.95
N SER A 92 -16.25 -15.98 7.57
CA SER A 92 -17.44 -16.81 7.50
C SER A 92 -17.66 -17.38 8.88
N GLU A 93 -18.36 -16.59 9.69
CA GLU A 93 -19.12 -17.08 10.82
C GLU A 93 -20.26 -17.94 10.25
N THR A 94 -20.29 -19.23 10.58
CA THR A 94 -21.54 -19.99 10.57
C THR A 94 -21.58 -20.84 11.82
N ASP A 95 -22.51 -20.45 12.66
CA ASP A 95 -23.23 -21.13 13.72
C ASP A 95 -22.98 -22.63 13.94
N SER A 96 -22.83 -22.91 15.23
CA SER A 96 -23.35 -24.07 15.98
C SER A 96 -24.39 -24.93 15.26
N ASP A 97 -24.12 -26.23 15.21
CA ASP A 97 -25.09 -27.29 15.53
C ASP A 97 -24.28 -28.50 16.03
N SER A 98 -24.36 -28.81 17.32
CA SER A 98 -25.37 -29.68 17.94
C SER A 98 -24.97 -31.16 17.83
N ASP A 99 -24.64 -31.69 19.00
CA ASP A 99 -24.49 -33.05 19.50
C ASP A 99 -24.76 -34.25 18.57
N SER A 100 -23.85 -35.24 18.66
CA SER A 100 -24.24 -36.64 18.86
C SER A 100 -23.01 -37.46 19.28
N ASP A 101 -22.77 -37.52 20.59
CA ASP A 101 -22.04 -38.63 21.20
C ASP A 101 -22.88 -39.91 21.02
N SER A 102 -22.40 -40.83 20.17
CA SER A 102 -22.86 -42.22 20.17
C SER A 102 -21.84 -43.05 20.94
N ASP A 103 -21.98 -43.04 22.26
CA ASP A 103 -21.29 -44.00 23.12
C ASP A 103 -21.90 -45.39 22.96
N SER A 104 -20.98 -46.35 22.91
CA SER A 104 -21.19 -47.77 22.67
C SER A 104 -21.65 -48.53 23.92
N ASP A 105 -22.19 -49.72 23.65
CA ASP A 105 -22.10 -50.94 24.45
C ASP A 105 -22.73 -50.98 25.86
N SER A 106 -23.76 -51.82 25.99
CA SER A 106 -23.99 -52.60 27.20
C SER A 106 -24.67 -53.90 26.82
N SER A 107 -23.84 -54.94 26.72
CA SER A 107 -24.26 -56.32 26.93
C SER A 107 -24.61 -56.49 28.41
N ASP A 108 -25.80 -56.98 28.74
CA ASP A 108 -26.06 -57.56 30.06
C ASP A 108 -26.95 -58.81 29.89
N SER A 109 -26.48 -59.88 30.52
CA SER A 109 -27.03 -61.23 30.47
C SER A 109 -27.59 -61.56 31.85
N ASP A 110 -28.86 -61.93 31.94
CA ASP A 110 -29.39 -63.09 32.72
C ASP A 110 -30.85 -63.36 32.35
#